data_AF-A0A0R1SM07-F1
#
_entry.id   AF-A0A0R1SM07-F1
#
_cell.length_a   1.000
_cell.length_b   1.000
_cell.length_c   1.000
_cell.angle_alpha   90.00
_cell.angle_beta   90.00
_cell.angle_gamma   90.00
#
_symmetry.space_group_name_H-M   'P 1'
#
loop_
_entity.id
_entity.type
_entity.pdbx_description
1 polymer ?
#
loop_
_entity_poly.entity_id
_entity_poly.type
_entity_poly.pdbx_seq_one_letter_code
_entity_poly.pdbx_strand_id
1 'polypeptide(L)'
;MQRYANYEYGTNEPDATMLKRIANLYAVSVDFLVGNSVDRHGHVPSWATERDKNDLKKYLSENWDSMTYGGDELTNEEKQQLRVAMETIFWKRHKHQ
;
A
#
# COMPACT_ATOMS: atom_id res chain seq x y z
N MET A 1 3.90 -6.41 -37.54
CA MET A 1 4.50 -5.47 -36.57
C MET A 1 3.40 -4.61 -35.97
N GLN A 2 2.72 -5.05 -34.92
CA GLN A 2 1.55 -4.32 -34.39
C GLN A 2 1.38 -4.47 -32.88
N ARG A 3 2.47 -4.73 -32.15
CA ARG A 3 2.46 -4.77 -30.67
C ARG A 3 2.94 -3.47 -30.03
N TYR A 4 3.67 -2.65 -30.77
CA TYR A 4 4.20 -1.38 -30.27
C TYR A 4 3.17 -0.24 -30.28
N ALA A 5 2.17 -0.27 -31.18
CA ALA A 5 1.18 0.81 -31.30
C ALA A 5 0.14 0.86 -30.16
N ASN A 6 -0.06 -0.25 -29.43
CA ASN A 6 -1.06 -0.32 -28.36
C ASN A 6 -0.57 0.23 -27.03
N TYR A 7 0.73 0.53 -26.90
CA TYR A 7 1.28 1.09 -25.67
C TYR A 7 1.16 2.62 -25.62
N GLU A 8 0.93 3.29 -26.77
CA GLU A 8 0.84 4.76 -26.86
C GLU A 8 -0.60 5.32 -26.79
N TYR A 9 -1.62 4.46 -26.82
CA TYR A 9 -3.02 4.88 -26.94
C TYR A 9 -3.89 4.78 -25.68
N GLY A 10 -3.30 4.59 -24.49
CA GLY A 10 -4.05 4.72 -23.22
C GLY A 10 -5.38 3.94 -23.12
N THR A 11 -5.50 2.79 -23.80
CA THR A 11 -6.80 2.11 -24.03
C THR A 11 -6.95 0.76 -23.34
N ASN A 12 -5.97 0.36 -22.53
CA ASN A 12 -6.15 -0.75 -21.59
C ASN A 12 -5.72 -0.28 -20.21
N GLU A 13 -6.65 0.30 -19.47
CA GLU A 13 -6.47 0.45 -18.02
C GLU A 13 -6.26 -0.95 -17.43
N PRO A 14 -5.16 -1.18 -16.69
CA PRO A 14 -4.95 -2.47 -16.04
C PRO A 14 -6.13 -2.74 -15.11
N ASP A 15 -6.74 -3.92 -15.26
CA ASP A 15 -7.82 -4.32 -14.36
C ASP A 15 -7.31 -4.39 -12.90
N ALA A 16 -8.24 -4.43 -11.94
CA ALA A 16 -7.88 -4.46 -10.53
C ALA A 16 -6.96 -5.64 -10.16
N THR A 17 -7.06 -6.77 -10.88
CA THR A 17 -6.21 -7.95 -10.65
C THR A 17 -4.79 -7.70 -11.14
N MET A 18 -4.64 -7.06 -12.30
CA MET A 18 -3.36 -6.66 -12.87
C MET A 18 -2.70 -5.58 -12.01
N LEU A 19 -3.44 -4.56 -11.57
CA LEU A 19 -2.95 -3.54 -10.64
C LEU A 19 -2.44 -4.17 -9.34
N LYS A 20 -3.19 -5.09 -8.73
CA LYS A 20 -2.73 -5.84 -7.55
C LYS A 20 -1.45 -6.65 -7.82
N ARG A 21 -1.33 -7.29 -8.99
CA ARG A 21 -0.12 -8.04 -9.37
C ARG A 21 1.10 -7.15 -9.55
N ILE A 22 0.94 -6.01 -10.22
CA ILE A 22 1.99 -5.01 -10.40
C ILE A 22 2.40 -4.44 -9.03
N ALA A 23 1.42 -4.13 -8.18
CA ALA A 23 1.65 -3.60 -6.84
C ALA A 23 2.50 -4.59 -6.01
N ASN A 24 2.12 -5.87 -6.03
CA ASN A 24 2.88 -6.94 -5.37
C ASN A 24 4.28 -7.14 -5.97
N LEU A 25 4.41 -7.08 -7.31
CA LEU A 25 5.69 -7.24 -8.00
C LEU A 25 6.71 -6.16 -7.58
N TYR A 26 6.27 -4.92 -7.45
CA TYR A 26 7.11 -3.80 -7.03
C TYR A 26 7.10 -3.56 -5.52
N ALA A 27 6.40 -4.41 -4.76
CA ALA A 27 6.15 -4.25 -3.34
C ALA A 27 5.60 -2.84 -2.96
N VAL A 28 4.72 -2.28 -3.80
CA VAL A 28 4.06 -0.99 -3.59
C VAL A 28 2.55 -1.14 -3.41
N SER A 29 1.85 -0.09 -2.99
CA SER A 29 0.39 -0.05 -2.91
C SER A 29 -0.24 0.21 -4.29
N VAL A 30 -1.47 -0.26 -4.50
CA VAL A 30 -2.22 0.09 -5.71
C VAL A 30 -2.46 1.59 -5.79
N ASP A 31 -2.70 2.25 -4.64
CA ASP A 31 -2.83 3.71 -4.56
C ASP A 31 -1.59 4.44 -5.06
N PHE A 32 -0.39 3.91 -4.79
CA PHE A 32 0.85 4.44 -5.34
C PHE A 32 0.91 4.27 -6.87
N LEU A 33 0.50 3.10 -7.39
CA LEU A 33 0.51 2.85 -8.84
C LEU A 33 -0.42 3.78 -9.61
N VAL A 34 -1.57 4.12 -9.04
CA VAL A 34 -2.56 4.99 -9.69
C VAL A 34 -2.40 6.47 -9.33
N GLY A 35 -1.37 6.83 -8.56
CA GLY A 35 -1.06 8.21 -8.19
C GLY A 35 -1.96 8.82 -7.10
N ASN A 36 -2.75 7.99 -6.41
CA ASN A 36 -3.54 8.38 -5.24
C ASN A 36 -2.70 8.46 -3.95
N SER A 37 -1.46 7.95 -3.98
CA SER A 37 -0.46 8.17 -2.93
C SER A 37 0.89 8.54 -3.52
N VAL A 38 1.61 9.41 -2.82
CA VAL A 38 3.03 9.73 -3.09
C VAL A 38 3.99 8.72 -2.45
N ASP A 39 3.51 7.94 -1.48
CA ASP A 39 4.31 6.94 -0.78
C ASP A 39 4.01 5.53 -1.29
N ARG A 40 5.08 4.75 -1.44
CA ARG A 40 5.06 3.41 -2.03
C ARG A 40 4.20 2.43 -1.26
N HIS A 41 3.95 2.63 0.03
CA HIS A 41 3.32 1.62 0.86
C HIS A 41 1.94 2.02 1.39
N GLY A 42 1.55 3.31 1.28
CA GLY A 42 0.24 3.79 1.70
C GLY A 42 0.15 5.32 1.69
N HIS A 43 -0.93 5.90 2.20
CA HIS A 43 -1.07 7.35 2.27
C HIS A 43 -0.24 7.92 3.42
N VAL A 44 0.88 8.58 3.10
CA VAL A 44 1.69 9.34 4.07
C VAL A 44 1.23 10.80 4.09
N PRO A 45 0.80 11.34 5.24
CA PRO A 45 0.39 12.73 5.34
C PRO A 45 1.52 13.72 5.03
N SER A 46 1.20 14.87 4.45
CA SER A 46 2.19 15.91 4.11
C SER A 46 2.91 16.52 5.31
N TRP A 47 2.33 16.40 6.50
CA TRP A 47 2.93 16.86 7.77
C TRP A 47 3.90 15.86 8.39
N ALA A 48 3.93 14.62 7.89
CA ALA A 48 4.75 13.56 8.47
C ALA A 48 6.24 13.82 8.23
N THR A 49 7.02 13.82 9.30
CA THR A 49 8.48 13.93 9.25
C THR A 49 9.12 12.58 8.94
N GLU A 50 10.42 12.58 8.62
CA GLU A 50 11.19 11.32 8.46
C GLU A 50 11.21 10.48 9.75
N ARG A 51 11.09 11.12 10.91
CA ARG A 51 10.96 10.42 12.19
C ARG A 51 9.63 9.67 12.25
N ASP A 52 8.52 10.32 11.89
CA ASP A 52 7.20 9.70 11.91
C ASP A 52 7.10 8.53 10.91
N LYS A 53 7.78 8.62 9.77
CA LYS A 53 7.89 7.51 8.80
C LYS A 53 8.65 6.31 9.39
N ASN A 54 9.74 6.56 10.11
CA ASN A 54 10.49 5.50 10.80
C ASN A 54 9.68 4.86 11.93
N ASP A 55 8.95 5.68 12.70
CA ASP A 55 8.06 5.20 13.75
C ASP A 55 6.89 4.37 13.17
N LEU A 56 6.35 4.75 12.01
CA LEU A 56 5.38 3.94 11.28
C LEU A 56 5.98 2.59 10.89
N LYS A 57 7.18 2.57 10.29
CA LYS A 57 7.85 1.34 9.87
C LYS A 57 8.03 0.38 11.05
N LYS A 58 8.48 0.91 12.19
CA LYS A 58 8.65 0.15 13.43
C LYS A 58 7.31 -0.39 13.92
N TYR A 59 6.29 0.47 14.02
CA TYR A 59 4.92 0.11 14.43
C TYR A 59 4.37 -1.04 13.59
N LEU A 60 4.48 -0.96 12.26
CA LEU A 60 4.00 -2.02 11.38
C LEU A 60 4.78 -3.32 11.60
N SER A 61 6.11 -3.28 11.64
CA SER A 61 6.92 -4.51 11.81
C SER A 61 6.66 -5.22 13.15
N GLU A 62 6.49 -4.48 14.24
CA GLU A 62 6.27 -5.06 15.57
C GLU A 62 4.91 -5.73 15.71
N ASN A 63 3.92 -5.25 14.95
CA ASN A 63 2.54 -5.74 15.04
C ASN A 63 2.19 -6.72 13.91
N TRP A 64 2.97 -6.79 12.85
CA TRP A 64 2.67 -7.58 11.65
C TRP A 64 2.79 -9.09 11.87
N ASP A 65 3.89 -9.54 12.46
CA ASP A 65 4.23 -10.97 12.53
C ASP A 65 3.30 -11.79 13.44
N SER A 66 2.54 -11.13 14.32
CA SER A 66 1.63 -11.79 15.27
C SER A 66 0.15 -11.77 14.85
N MET A 67 -0.19 -11.29 13.65
CA MET A 67 -1.59 -11.08 13.26
C MET A 67 -2.22 -12.32 12.62
N THR A 68 -3.23 -12.87 13.29
CA THR A 68 -4.09 -13.96 12.83
C THR A 68 -5.56 -13.57 12.99
N TYR A 69 -6.44 -14.20 12.22
CA TYR A 69 -7.89 -14.05 12.38
C TYR A 69 -8.48 -15.38 12.87
N GLY A 70 -9.00 -15.41 14.10
CA GLY A 70 -9.54 -16.64 14.69
C GLY A 70 -8.49 -17.75 14.91
N GLY A 71 -7.20 -17.42 14.88
CA GLY A 71 -6.10 -18.39 14.93
C GLY A 71 -5.59 -18.83 13.55
N ASP A 72 -6.28 -18.45 12.47
CA ASP A 72 -5.87 -18.74 11.09
C ASP A 72 -4.93 -17.66 10.54
N GLU A 73 -4.03 -18.09 9.65
CA GLU A 73 -3.18 -17.16 8.90
C GLU A 73 -4.03 -16.29 7.97
N LEU A 74 -3.72 -15.00 7.96
CA LEU A 74 -4.37 -14.05 7.07
C LEU A 74 -3.96 -14.30 5.61
N THR A 75 -4.94 -14.24 4.70
CA THR A 75 -4.68 -14.21 3.26
C THR A 75 -3.91 -12.95 2.88
N ASN A 76 -3.27 -12.96 1.70
CA ASN A 76 -2.55 -11.78 1.20
C ASN A 76 -3.44 -10.53 1.08
N GLU A 77 -4.73 -10.72 0.75
CA GLU A 77 -5.68 -9.61 0.65
C GLU A 77 -6.05 -9.06 2.03
N GLU A 78 -6.32 -9.91 3.02
CA GLU A 78 -6.58 -9.48 4.40
C GLU A 78 -5.35 -8.80 5.03
N LYS A 79 -4.16 -9.35 4.77
CA LYS A 79 -2.86 -8.76 5.12
C LYS A 79 -2.73 -7.33 4.58
N GLN A 80 -3.07 -7.12 3.32
CA GLN A 80 -3.06 -5.79 2.70
C GLN A 80 -4.07 -4.84 3.38
N GLN A 81 -5.31 -5.30 3.57
CA GLN A 81 -6.36 -4.49 4.19
C GLN A 81 -6.00 -4.09 5.63
N LEU A 82 -5.46 -5.04 6.40
CA LEU A 82 -5.02 -4.82 7.77
C LEU A 82 -3.87 -3.82 7.84
N ARG A 83 -2.88 -3.93 6.95
CA ARG A 83 -1.79 -2.97 6.82
C ARG A 83 -2.31 -1.56 6.59
N VAL A 84 -3.22 -1.37 5.63
CA VAL A 84 -3.81 -0.05 5.32
C VAL A 84 -4.58 0.51 6.52
N ALA A 85 -5.35 -0.33 7.22
CA ALA A 85 -6.07 0.08 8.42
C ALA A 85 -5.11 0.53 9.54
N MET A 86 -4.03 -0.22 9.78
CA MET A 86 -3.01 0.10 10.77
C MET A 86 -2.28 1.41 10.45
N GLU A 87 -1.86 1.61 9.21
CA GLU A 87 -1.25 2.86 8.74
C GLU A 87 -2.20 4.05 8.96
N THR A 88 -3.48 3.89 8.60
CA THR A 88 -4.50 4.92 8.79
C THR A 88 -4.68 5.29 10.27
N ILE A 89 -4.74 4.29 11.16
CA ILE A 89 -4.86 4.50 12.61
C ILE A 89 -3.61 5.20 13.15
N PHE A 90 -2.43 4.76 12.73
CA PHE A 90 -1.15 5.34 13.14
C PHE A 90 -1.11 6.84 12.84
N TRP A 91 -1.38 7.23 11.59
CA TRP A 91 -1.34 8.63 11.18
C TRP A 91 -2.39 9.49 11.89
N LYS A 92 -3.59 8.96 12.12
CA LYS A 92 -4.63 9.67 12.89
C LYS A 92 -4.19 9.95 14.33
N ARG A 93 -3.46 9.04 14.96
CA ARG A 93 -2.96 9.20 16.33
C ARG A 93 -1.68 10.03 16.42
N HIS A 94 -0.82 9.97 15.40
CA HIS A 94 0.44 10.72 15.35
C HIS A 94 0.29 12.15 14.83
N LYS A 95 -0.89 12.55 14.36
CA LYS A 95 -1.14 13.94 13.97
C LYS A 95 -0.91 14.85 15.17
N HIS A 96 0.23 15.56 15.16
CA HIS A 96 0.50 16.63 16.10
C HIS A 96 -0.53 17.75 15.88
N GLN A 97 -1.24 18.14 16.94
CA GLN A 97 -2.21 19.24 16.91
C GLN A 97 -1.53 20.57 16.63
#